data_AF-A0A0E4H3F2-F1
#
_entry.id   AF-A0A0E4H3F2-F1
#
_cell.length_a   1.000
_cell.length_b   1.000
_cell.length_c   1.000
_cell.angle_alpha   90.00
_cell.angle_beta   90.00
_cell.angle_gamma   90.00
#
_symmetry.space_group_name_H-M   'P 1'
#
loop_
_entity.id
_entity.type
_entity.pdbx_description
1 polymer ?
#
loop_
_entity_poly.entity_id
_entity_poly.type
_entity_poly.pdbx_seq_one_letter_code
_entity_poly.pdbx_strand_id
1 'polypeptide(L)'
;MTNIRPLKADTGLCEYEDRDKWFSAYSDERDAAAICTNCPIIVSCAQRALKLGVTDGVWASVPLPGSRNTDALQQARARLHEVIDRYQRQPAEWQRRSLQIRQAVHFAATQREQRRRHAAAATPQRCPSPAPPSTALPSRNRSTASALVNAKASSNEDPPQAATSRGCRPQIPPTAKSPP
;
A
#
# COMPACT_ATOMS: atom_id res chain seq x y z
N MET A 1 10.79 -4.59 31.89
CA MET A 1 10.35 -3.27 31.38
C MET A 1 10.74 -3.19 29.92
N THR A 2 9.78 -3.38 29.01
CA THR A 2 10.05 -3.34 27.56
C THR A 2 10.27 -1.90 27.13
N ASN A 3 11.52 -1.58 26.79
CA ASN A 3 11.92 -0.30 26.22
C ASN A 3 11.24 -0.16 24.85
N ILE A 4 10.08 0.50 24.81
CA ILE A 4 9.51 1.03 23.57
C ILE A 4 10.47 2.13 23.15
N ARG A 5 11.41 1.81 22.25
CA ARG A 5 12.24 2.85 21.64
C ARG A 5 11.29 3.83 20.95
N PRO A 6 11.28 5.11 21.35
CA PRO A 6 10.57 6.12 20.57
C PRO A 6 11.17 6.06 19.18
N LEU A 7 10.34 5.77 18.17
CA LEU A 7 10.84 5.74 16.81
C LEU A 7 11.31 7.14 16.43
N LYS A 8 12.44 7.18 15.74
CA LYS A 8 13.08 8.42 15.33
C LYS A 8 12.10 9.17 14.43
N ALA A 9 12.11 10.50 14.48
CA ALA A 9 11.28 11.34 13.60
C ALA A 9 11.49 11.05 12.10
N ASP A 10 12.56 10.31 11.77
CA ASP A 10 12.95 9.89 10.43
C ASP A 10 12.36 8.53 9.98
N THR A 11 11.56 7.85 10.83
CA THR A 11 10.93 6.58 10.48
C THR A 11 9.62 6.80 9.69
N GLY A 12 9.49 6.13 8.54
CA GLY A 12 8.28 6.18 7.72
C GLY A 12 7.19 5.22 8.20
N LEU A 13 5.92 5.56 7.90
CA LEU A 13 4.79 4.68 8.21
C LEU A 13 4.86 3.34 7.46
N CYS A 14 5.61 3.28 6.37
CA CYS A 14 5.86 2.06 5.62
C CYS A 14 6.59 0.97 6.43
N GLU A 15 7.31 1.34 7.50
CA GLU A 15 8.02 0.38 8.35
C GLU A 15 7.07 -0.50 9.20
N TYR A 16 5.82 -0.08 9.37
CA TYR A 16 4.79 -0.85 10.11
C TYR A 16 3.93 -1.73 9.22
N GLU A 17 4.13 -1.66 7.91
CA GLU A 17 3.45 -2.49 6.92
C GLU A 17 4.43 -3.51 6.33
N ASP A 18 3.88 -4.51 5.67
CA ASP A 18 4.68 -5.50 4.96
C ASP A 18 5.46 -4.84 3.81
N ARG A 19 6.74 -5.21 3.66
CA ARG A 19 7.63 -4.65 2.65
C ARG A 19 7.14 -4.96 1.25
N ASP A 20 6.60 -6.17 1.05
CA ASP A 20 6.19 -6.64 -0.27
C ASP A 20 5.04 -5.82 -0.86
N LYS A 21 4.22 -5.19 0.00
CA LYS A 21 3.15 -4.27 -0.45
C LYS A 21 3.66 -3.04 -1.19
N TRP A 22 4.87 -2.57 -0.88
CA TRP A 22 5.43 -1.35 -1.46
C TRP A 22 6.02 -1.56 -2.84
N PHE A 23 6.26 -2.82 -3.24
CA PHE A 23 6.86 -3.22 -4.51
C PHE A 23 5.95 -4.16 -5.33
N SER A 24 4.71 -4.35 -4.87
CA SER A 24 3.65 -5.09 -5.55
C SER A 24 3.19 -4.33 -6.80
N ALA A 25 3.22 -4.99 -7.96
CA ALA A 25 3.07 -4.34 -9.25
C ALA A 25 1.65 -3.85 -9.60
N TYR A 26 0.58 -4.29 -8.90
CA TYR A 26 -0.78 -4.03 -9.41
C TYR A 26 -1.93 -3.91 -8.38
N SER A 27 -1.94 -4.62 -7.25
CA SER A 27 -3.13 -4.61 -6.37
C SER A 27 -3.07 -3.58 -5.24
N ASP A 28 -1.87 -3.29 -4.73
CA ASP A 28 -1.72 -2.62 -3.42
C ASP A 28 -1.15 -1.21 -3.53
N GLU A 29 -0.87 -0.72 -4.74
CA GLU A 29 -0.24 0.60 -4.95
C GLU A 29 -1.07 1.76 -4.40
N ARG A 30 -2.41 1.68 -4.54
CA ARG A 30 -3.31 2.72 -4.03
C ARG A 30 -3.32 2.78 -2.52
N ASP A 31 -3.33 1.63 -1.87
CA ASP A 31 -3.32 1.54 -0.41
C ASP A 31 -1.97 1.98 0.15
N ALA A 32 -0.87 1.55 -0.47
CA ALA A 32 0.47 2.02 -0.15
C ALA A 32 0.59 3.55 -0.32
N ALA A 33 0.06 4.10 -1.41
CA ALA A 33 0.06 5.54 -1.65
C ALA A 33 -0.78 6.32 -0.63
N ALA A 34 -1.93 5.78 -0.21
CA ALA A 34 -2.76 6.37 0.83
C ALA A 34 -2.05 6.44 2.18
N ILE A 35 -1.30 5.39 2.54
CA ILE A 35 -0.47 5.39 3.76
C ILE A 35 0.62 6.45 3.67
N CYS A 36 1.25 6.60 2.51
CA CYS A 36 2.26 7.63 2.27
C CYS A 36 1.72 9.06 2.42
N THR A 37 0.44 9.31 2.12
CA THR A 37 -0.17 10.66 2.18
C THR A 37 -0.12 11.26 3.59
N ASN A 38 -0.15 10.41 4.63
CA ASN A 38 -0.06 10.83 6.03
C ASN A 38 1.34 10.58 6.65
N CYS A 39 2.31 10.15 5.85
CA CYS A 39 3.62 9.74 6.34
C CYS A 39 4.44 10.95 6.83
N PRO A 40 5.07 10.86 8.01
CA PRO A 40 5.79 12.00 8.59
C PRO A 40 6.92 12.52 7.73
N ILE A 41 7.59 11.59 7.05
CA ILE A 41 8.79 11.80 6.26
C ILE A 41 8.50 11.94 4.76
N ILE A 42 7.28 12.26 4.35
CA ILE A 42 6.90 12.25 2.91
C ILE A 42 7.84 13.11 2.04
N VAL A 43 8.24 14.29 2.52
CA VAL A 43 9.15 15.19 1.78
C VAL A 43 10.56 14.61 1.68
N SER A 44 11.14 14.16 2.79
CA SER A 44 12.49 13.58 2.78
C SER A 44 12.53 12.23 2.05
N CYS A 45 11.42 11.48 2.06
CA CYS A 45 11.22 10.27 1.27
C CYS A 45 11.26 10.58 -0.23
N ALA A 46 10.52 11.60 -0.70
CA ALA A 46 10.55 12.02 -2.11
C ALA A 46 11.96 12.50 -2.53
N GLN A 47 12.61 13.32 -1.70
CA GLN A 47 13.97 13.80 -1.96
C GLN A 47 14.97 12.64 -2.05
N ARG A 48 14.86 11.66 -1.15
CA ARG A 48 15.73 10.49 -1.13
C ARG A 48 15.48 9.59 -2.33
N ALA A 49 14.22 9.37 -2.72
CA ALA A 49 13.86 8.64 -3.93
C ALA A 49 14.54 9.25 -5.17
N LEU A 50 14.42 10.57 -5.34
CA LEU A 50 15.07 11.30 -6.44
C LEU A 50 16.60 11.19 -6.37
N LYS A 51 17.20 11.39 -5.20
CA LYS A 51 18.65 11.32 -5.00
C LYS A 51 19.23 9.94 -5.29
N LEU A 52 18.53 8.88 -4.90
CA LEU A 52 18.95 7.49 -5.10
C LEU A 52 18.61 6.97 -6.49
N GLY A 53 17.79 7.69 -7.27
CA GLY A 53 17.37 7.28 -8.60
C GLY A 53 16.50 6.02 -8.57
N VAL A 54 15.72 5.80 -7.50
CA VAL A 54 14.84 4.63 -7.37
C VAL A 54 13.90 4.53 -8.57
N THR A 55 13.62 3.30 -9.00
CA THR A 55 12.90 3.05 -10.25
C THR A 55 11.54 2.40 -10.06
N ASP A 56 11.30 1.81 -8.91
CA ASP A 56 10.21 0.88 -8.63
C ASP A 56 9.65 1.07 -7.21
N GLY A 57 8.40 0.62 -7.06
CA GLY A 57 7.64 0.67 -5.83
C GLY A 57 6.99 2.03 -5.56
N VAL A 58 6.36 2.17 -4.39
CA VAL A 58 5.63 3.39 -4.00
C VAL A 58 6.49 4.25 -3.08
N TRP A 59 6.79 5.47 -3.54
CA TRP A 59 7.59 6.45 -2.80
C TRP A 59 6.84 7.76 -2.67
N ALA A 60 6.69 8.26 -1.43
CA ALA A 60 6.02 9.52 -1.15
C ALA A 60 4.67 9.69 -1.87
N SER A 61 3.85 8.62 -1.87
CA SER A 61 2.53 8.50 -2.53
C SER A 61 2.55 8.41 -4.06
N VAL A 62 3.73 8.31 -4.67
CA VAL A 62 3.90 8.14 -6.12
C VAL A 62 4.31 6.69 -6.41
N PRO A 63 3.54 5.94 -7.24
CA PRO A 63 3.98 4.65 -7.74
C PRO A 63 5.02 4.84 -8.85
N LEU A 64 6.10 4.07 -8.79
CA LEU A 64 7.15 4.07 -9.81
C LEU A 64 7.08 2.77 -10.64
N PRO A 65 7.07 2.87 -11.97
CA PRO A 65 6.72 1.77 -12.88
C PRO A 65 7.86 0.78 -13.17
N GLY A 66 9.04 0.95 -12.57
CA GLY A 66 10.26 0.22 -12.91
C GLY A 66 11.07 0.89 -14.04
N SER A 67 12.30 0.41 -14.22
CA SER A 67 13.25 0.93 -15.21
C SER A 67 12.89 0.63 -16.67
N ARG A 68 11.92 -0.28 -16.91
CA ARG A 68 11.50 -0.70 -18.25
C ARG A 68 10.70 0.36 -19.00
N ASN A 69 10.05 1.29 -18.30
CA ASN A 69 9.23 2.34 -18.89
C ASN A 69 9.82 3.71 -18.52
N THR A 70 10.75 4.19 -19.34
CA THR A 70 11.50 5.44 -19.09
C THR A 70 10.60 6.66 -19.04
N ASP A 71 9.60 6.73 -19.91
CA ASP A 71 8.70 7.90 -20.00
C ASP A 71 7.79 7.97 -18.78
N ALA A 72 7.18 6.84 -18.39
CA ALA A 72 6.37 6.79 -17.18
C ALA A 72 7.21 7.03 -15.91
N LEU A 73 8.47 6.54 -15.88
CA LEU A 73 9.38 6.80 -14.78
C LEU A 73 9.74 8.30 -14.68
N GLN A 74 9.97 8.97 -15.81
CA GLN A 74 10.23 10.41 -15.82
C GLN A 74 9.01 11.20 -15.32
N GLN A 75 7.80 10.80 -15.71
CA GLN A 75 6.56 11.38 -15.18
C GLN A 75 6.41 11.13 -13.67
N ALA A 76 6.74 9.94 -13.18
CA ALA A 76 6.74 9.63 -11.75
C ALA A 76 7.73 10.53 -10.98
N ARG A 77 8.93 10.77 -11.54
CA ARG A 77 9.90 11.71 -10.95
C ARG A 77 9.39 13.14 -10.91
N ALA A 78 8.72 13.61 -11.97
CA ALA A 78 8.07 14.91 -11.97
C ALA A 78 7.02 15.01 -10.85
N ARG A 79 6.21 13.97 -10.65
CA ARG A 79 5.24 13.92 -9.54
C ARG A 79 5.91 13.95 -8.16
N LEU A 80 7.08 13.32 -7.99
CA LEU A 80 7.85 13.43 -6.74
C LEU A 80 8.30 14.87 -6.46
N HIS A 81 8.74 15.60 -7.49
CA HIS A 81 9.04 17.04 -7.35
C HIS A 81 7.80 17.83 -6.96
N GLU A 82 6.65 17.58 -7.57
CA GLU A 82 5.39 18.24 -7.21
C GLU A 82 4.98 17.98 -5.75
N VAL A 83 5.23 16.78 -5.21
CA VAL A 83 5.00 16.46 -3.79
C VAL A 83 5.88 17.35 -2.91
N ILE A 84 7.19 17.45 -3.21
CA ILE A 84 8.13 18.29 -2.45
C ILE A 84 7.66 19.75 -2.45
N ASP A 85 7.41 20.28 -3.65
CA ASP A 85 6.95 21.65 -3.87
C ASP A 85 5.67 21.98 -3.11
N ARG A 86 4.68 21.10 -3.18
CA ARG A 86 3.37 21.28 -2.53
C ARG A 86 3.52 21.43 -1.03
N TYR A 87 4.36 20.62 -0.39
CA TYR A 87 4.59 20.68 1.04
C TYR A 87 5.45 21.88 1.46
N GLN A 88 6.41 22.30 0.63
CA GLN A 88 7.23 23.47 0.90
C GLN A 88 6.44 24.79 0.79
N ARG A 89 5.50 24.87 -0.15
CA ARG A 89 4.63 26.05 -0.35
C ARG A 89 3.48 26.15 0.66
N GLN A 90 3.26 25.16 1.53
CA GLN A 90 2.19 25.21 2.52
C GLN A 90 2.46 26.29 3.58
N PRO A 91 1.43 27.07 3.99
CA PRO A 91 1.57 28.06 5.05
C PRO A 91 1.93 27.40 6.37
N ALA A 92 2.63 28.12 7.24
CA ALA A 92 3.19 27.58 8.49
C ALA A 92 2.13 26.95 9.42
N GLU A 93 0.91 27.47 9.45
CA GLU A 93 -0.19 26.90 10.23
C GLU A 93 -0.58 25.50 9.73
N TRP A 94 -0.63 25.33 8.41
CA TRP A 94 -0.89 24.04 7.80
C TRP A 94 0.26 23.07 8.08
N GLN A 95 1.51 23.54 8.01
CA GLN A 95 2.67 22.73 8.37
C GLN A 95 2.59 22.25 9.83
N ARG A 96 2.23 23.13 10.78
CA ARG A 96 2.03 22.78 12.19
C ARG A 96 0.91 21.75 12.37
N ARG A 97 -0.26 21.96 11.74
CA ARG A 97 -1.37 21.01 11.79
C ARG A 97 -0.98 19.65 11.20
N SER A 98 -0.31 19.64 10.05
CA SER A 98 0.20 18.42 9.44
C SER A 98 1.23 17.74 10.34
N LEU A 99 2.09 18.48 11.05
CA LEU A 99 3.02 17.88 12.02
C LEU A 99 2.28 17.22 13.19
N GLN A 100 1.24 17.86 13.73
CA GLN A 100 0.43 17.28 14.80
C GLN A 100 -0.32 16.01 14.34
N ILE A 101 -0.95 16.05 13.16
CA ILE A 101 -1.59 14.87 12.57
C ILE A 101 -0.58 13.74 12.38
N ARG A 102 0.61 14.06 11.85
CA ARG A 102 1.71 13.11 11.68
C ARG A 102 2.14 12.47 13.01
N GLN A 103 2.30 13.27 14.07
CA GLN A 103 2.63 12.78 15.41
C GLN A 103 1.53 11.86 15.98
N ALA A 104 0.26 12.23 15.80
CA ALA A 104 -0.87 11.42 16.25
C ALA A 104 -0.96 10.08 15.51
N VAL A 105 -0.80 10.09 14.18
CA VAL A 105 -0.78 8.85 13.36
C VAL A 105 0.39 7.97 13.75
N HIS A 106 1.57 8.55 13.94
CA HIS A 106 2.76 7.83 14.40
C HIS A 106 2.54 7.14 15.76
N PHE A 107 1.97 7.87 16.72
CA PHE A 107 1.60 7.31 18.02
C PHE A 107 0.60 6.16 17.88
N ALA A 108 -0.45 6.33 17.07
CA ALA A 108 -1.47 5.31 16.84
C ALA A 108 -0.90 4.03 16.19
N ALA A 109 0.00 4.17 15.20
CA ALA A 109 0.68 3.05 14.56
C ALA A 109 1.56 2.29 15.57
N THR A 110 2.33 3.01 16.38
CA THR A 110 3.17 2.44 17.45
C THR A 110 2.33 1.65 18.46
N GLN A 111 1.19 2.19 18.88
CA GLN A 111 0.26 1.51 19.79
C GLN A 111 -0.34 0.23 19.20
N ARG A 112 -0.70 0.24 17.90
CA ARG A 112 -1.20 -0.96 17.20
C ARG A 112 -0.17 -2.08 17.19
N GLU A 113 1.09 -1.75 16.91
CA GLU A 113 2.18 -2.72 16.88
C GLU A 113 2.45 -3.32 18.27
N GLN A 114 2.46 -2.48 19.32
CA GLN A 114 2.57 -2.98 20.70
C GLN A 114 1.44 -3.96 21.04
N ARG A 115 0.19 -3.62 20.71
CA ARG A 115 -0.96 -4.52 20.92
C ARG A 115 -0.81 -5.85 20.17
N ARG A 116 -0.34 -5.83 18.92
CA ARG A 116 -0.07 -7.06 18.14
C ARG A 116 0.97 -7.94 18.83
N ARG A 117 2.07 -7.36 19.31
CA ARG A 117 3.12 -8.10 20.05
C ARG A 117 2.61 -8.68 21.36
N HIS A 118 1.85 -7.90 22.12
CA HIS A 118 1.24 -8.39 23.36
C HIS A 118 0.26 -9.54 23.11
N ALA A 119 -0.57 -9.45 22.06
CA ALA A 119 -1.49 -10.52 21.68
C ALA A 119 -0.74 -11.79 21.22
N ALA A 120 0.33 -11.64 20.43
CA ALA A 120 1.17 -12.75 20.00
C ALA A 120 1.89 -13.43 21.18
N ALA A 121 2.39 -12.66 22.15
CA ALA A 121 3.02 -13.18 23.36
C ALA A 121 2.01 -13.83 24.34
N ALA A 122 0.77 -13.34 24.37
CA ALA A 122 -0.30 -13.87 25.19
C ALA A 122 -0.96 -15.12 24.59
N THR A 123 -0.66 -15.48 23.34
CA THR A 123 -1.15 -16.73 22.73
C THR A 123 -0.22 -17.86 23.18
N PRO A 124 -0.62 -18.73 24.12
CA PRO A 124 0.22 -19.87 24.48
C PRO A 124 0.32 -20.80 23.26
N GLN A 125 1.54 -21.26 22.97
CA GLN A 125 1.80 -22.33 22.02
C GLN A 125 0.80 -23.47 22.28
N ARG A 126 -0.21 -23.63 21.41
CA ARG A 126 -0.94 -24.88 21.34
C ARG A 126 0.11 -25.94 21.02
N CYS A 127 0.27 -26.89 21.94
CA CYS A 127 1.14 -28.04 21.77
C CYS A 127 0.97 -28.62 20.36
N PRO A 128 2.05 -29.00 19.66
CA PRO A 128 1.91 -29.73 18.42
C PRO A 128 1.10 -30.99 18.72
N SER A 129 -0.09 -31.08 18.12
CA SER A 129 -0.91 -32.28 18.18
C SER A 129 -0.06 -33.43 17.63
N PRO A 130 0.02 -34.59 18.33
CA PRO A 130 0.79 -35.72 17.83
C PRO A 130 0.27 -36.12 16.44
N ALA A 131 1.20 -36.33 15.51
CA ALA A 131 0.90 -36.76 14.16
C ALA A 131 0.04 -38.04 14.18
N PRO A 132 -0.98 -38.16 13.31
CA PRO A 132 -1.70 -39.42 13.17
C PRO A 132 -0.71 -40.50 12.68
N PRO A 133 -0.80 -41.73 13.20
CA PRO A 133 0.08 -42.82 12.79
C PRO A 133 -0.06 -43.08 11.28
N SER A 134 1.08 -43.11 10.59
CA SER A 134 1.19 -43.54 9.20
C SER A 134 0.77 -45.01 9.07
N THR A 135 -0.44 -45.25 8.57
CA THR A 135 -0.80 -46.56 8.04
C THR A 135 -0.19 -46.70 6.66
N ALA A 136 0.98 -47.34 6.61
CA ALA A 136 1.57 -47.86 5.39
C ALA A 136 0.71 -49.02 4.85
N LEU A 137 0.40 -49.01 3.54
CA LEU A 137 0.00 -50.15 2.71
C LEU A 137 0.00 -49.69 1.23
N PRO A 138 0.08 -50.61 0.24
CA PRO A 138 1.28 -50.71 -0.58
C PRO A 138 1.07 -50.23 -2.02
N SER A 139 2.22 -50.01 -2.65
CA SER A 139 2.46 -49.85 -4.07
C SER A 139 1.59 -50.77 -4.96
N ARG A 140 0.85 -50.17 -5.90
CA ARG A 140 0.35 -50.85 -7.09
C ARG A 140 0.68 -50.04 -8.33
N ASN A 141 1.74 -50.49 -9.00
CA ASN A 141 2.05 -50.21 -10.39
C ASN A 141 0.83 -50.48 -11.29
N ARG A 142 0.49 -49.54 -12.17
CA ARG A 142 0.04 -49.89 -13.51
C ARG A 142 0.33 -48.79 -14.53
N SER A 143 1.10 -49.18 -15.53
CA SER A 143 1.53 -48.42 -16.68
C SER A 143 0.43 -48.18 -17.72
N THR A 144 0.79 -47.31 -18.68
CA THR A 144 0.49 -47.29 -20.14
C THR A 144 -0.69 -46.50 -20.71
N ALA A 145 -0.36 -45.93 -21.89
CA ALA A 145 -1.13 -45.29 -22.97
C ALA A 145 -1.53 -43.82 -22.77
N SER A 146 -0.95 -42.85 -23.49
CA SER A 146 -0.95 -42.56 -24.96
C SER A 146 -2.30 -42.08 -25.50
N ALA A 147 -2.33 -40.79 -25.89
CA ALA A 147 -3.10 -40.14 -26.98
C ALA A 147 -3.08 -38.62 -26.67
N LEU A 148 -2.36 -37.71 -27.34
CA LEU A 148 -2.45 -37.29 -28.75
C LEU A 148 -3.92 -37.14 -29.20
N VAL A 149 -4.50 -35.92 -29.21
CA VAL A 149 -5.00 -35.22 -30.42
C VAL A 149 -5.23 -33.71 -30.13
N ASN A 150 -4.91 -32.91 -31.14
CA ASN A 150 -5.16 -31.48 -31.39
C ASN A 150 -6.65 -31.03 -31.41
N ALA A 151 -6.83 -29.70 -31.33
CA ALA A 151 -7.71 -28.80 -32.12
C ALA A 151 -8.42 -27.77 -31.21
N LYS A 152 -8.17 -26.45 -31.30
CA LYS A 152 -8.56 -25.44 -32.34
C LYS A 152 -10.04 -25.04 -32.29
N ALA A 153 -10.32 -23.82 -31.80
CA ALA A 153 -11.35 -22.85 -32.24
C ALA A 153 -11.38 -21.69 -31.19
N SER A 154 -11.06 -20.44 -31.53
CA SER A 154 -11.94 -19.42 -32.16
C SER A 154 -13.27 -19.18 -31.42
N SER A 155 -13.39 -17.99 -30.83
CA SER A 155 -14.54 -17.05 -30.81
C SER A 155 -14.30 -16.06 -29.65
N ASN A 156 -13.93 -14.80 -29.89
CA ASN A 156 -14.83 -13.66 -30.16
C ASN A 156 -16.11 -13.70 -29.32
N GLU A 157 -16.10 -13.00 -28.17
CA GLU A 157 -17.30 -12.37 -27.61
C GLU A 157 -16.95 -11.01 -27.02
N ASP A 158 -17.75 -10.02 -27.42
CA ASP A 158 -17.73 -8.60 -27.06
C ASP A 158 -17.87 -8.33 -25.55
N PRO A 159 -17.30 -7.22 -25.04
CA PRO A 159 -17.57 -6.76 -23.68
C PRO A 159 -18.96 -6.08 -23.57
N PRO A 160 -19.78 -6.41 -22.55
CA PRO A 160 -21.02 -5.69 -22.30
C PRO A 160 -20.73 -4.29 -21.73
N GLN A 161 -21.33 -3.29 -22.38
CA GLN A 161 -21.38 -1.90 -21.94
C GLN A 161 -22.13 -1.82 -20.59
N ALA A 162 -21.46 -1.35 -19.55
CA ALA A 162 -22.07 -1.05 -18.26
C ALA A 162 -22.18 0.46 -18.02
N ALA A 163 -23.39 0.94 -18.25
CA ALA A 163 -24.17 1.85 -17.41
C ALA A 163 -23.48 3.11 -16.83
N THR A 164 -23.75 4.21 -17.51
CA THR A 164 -23.76 5.60 -17.03
C THR A 164 -24.47 5.73 -15.68
N SER A 165 -23.72 5.85 -14.59
CA SER A 165 -24.25 6.22 -13.27
C SER A 165 -24.33 7.75 -13.20
N ARG A 166 -25.54 8.28 -13.31
CA ARG A 166 -25.87 9.68 -12.99
C ARG A 166 -25.65 9.90 -11.50
N GLY A 167 -24.53 10.51 -11.13
CA GLY A 167 -24.26 10.97 -9.77
C GLY A 167 -25.12 12.18 -9.43
N CYS A 168 -25.92 12.04 -8.38
CA CYS A 168 -26.70 13.10 -7.75
C CYS A 168 -25.86 14.34 -7.46
N ARG A 169 -26.29 15.48 -8.00
CA ARG A 169 -25.75 16.80 -7.69
C ARG A 169 -26.36 17.26 -6.35
N PRO A 170 -25.58 17.53 -5.29
CA PRO A 170 -26.12 18.11 -4.07
C PRO A 170 -26.61 19.54 -4.34
N GLN A 171 -27.86 19.83 -3.96
CA GLN A 171 -28.42 21.17 -3.94
C GLN A 171 -27.72 22.00 -2.85
N ILE A 172 -27.14 23.13 -3.24
CA ILE A 172 -26.62 24.14 -2.34
C ILE A 172 -27.79 25.09 -1.99
N PRO A 173 -28.14 25.30 -0.71
CA PRO A 173 -29.15 26.29 -0.34
C PRO A 173 -28.62 27.73 -0.52
N PRO A 174 -29.45 28.69 -0.95
CA PRO A 174 -29.04 30.08 -1.09
C PRO A 174 -28.79 30.73 0.28
N THR A 175 -27.63 31.37 0.43
CA THR A 175 -27.27 32.19 1.58
C THR A 175 -28.17 33.42 1.68
N ALA A 176 -28.80 33.59 2.83
CA ALA A 176 -29.63 34.74 3.16
C ALA A 176 -28.81 36.04 3.19
N LYS A 177 -29.38 37.09 2.59
CA LYS A 177 -28.92 38.48 2.68
C LYS A 177 -28.95 38.96 4.14
N SER A 178 -27.88 39.62 4.58
CA SER A 178 -27.91 40.50 5.75
C SER A 178 -28.46 41.88 5.33
N PRO A 179 -29.36 42.50 6.10
CA PRO A 179 -29.77 43.90 5.90
C PRO A 179 -28.76 44.90 6.50
N PRO A 180 -28.88 46.21 6.15
CA PRO A 180 -27.91 47.26 6.45
C PRO A 180 -27.84 47.66 7.92
#